data_AF-A0A4R6IY05-F1
#
_entry.id   AF-A0A4R6IY05-F1
#
_cell.length_a   1.000
_cell.length_b   1.000
_cell.length_c   1.000
_cell.angle_alpha   90.00
_cell.angle_beta   90.00
_cell.angle_gamma   90.00
#
_symmetry.space_group_name_H-M   'P 1'
#
loop_
_entity.id
_entity.type
_entity.pdbx_description
1 polymer ?
#
loop_
_entity_poly.entity_id
_entity_poly.type
_entity_poly.pdbx_seq_one_letter_code
_entity_poly.pdbx_strand_id
1 'polypeptide(L)'
;MVAHYQQFLDRRRDQRPPEEYREPTPAEWSEFEEHFDKRKVEVGSCGRPYGTPCAHEHACIRCPMLTMNPKMLPRLDELEADLVQPRTHAADNGWKGEIEGIDLTLTFLRSKRTQTRRSVSLGMPALPGPSA
;
A
#
# COMPACT_ATOMS: atom_id res chain seq x y z
N MET A 1 -29.86 20.79 -5.08
CA MET A 1 -28.55 20.59 -4.41
C MET A 1 -27.42 20.34 -5.42
N VAL A 2 -27.61 19.47 -6.43
CA VAL A 2 -26.59 19.18 -7.46
C VAL A 2 -26.22 20.39 -8.33
N ALA A 3 -27.19 21.21 -8.74
CA ALA A 3 -26.93 22.38 -9.60
C ALA A 3 -26.04 23.46 -8.95
N HIS A 4 -26.24 23.73 -7.65
CA HIS A 4 -25.40 24.67 -6.90
C HIS A 4 -23.96 24.18 -6.75
N TYR A 5 -23.78 22.86 -6.58
CA TYR A 5 -22.47 22.24 -6.51
C TYR A 5 -21.74 22.30 -7.86
N GLN A 6 -22.43 22.01 -8.97
CA GLN A 6 -21.86 22.14 -10.31
C GLN A 6 -21.44 23.58 -10.62
N GLN A 7 -22.32 24.57 -10.37
CA GLN A 7 -21.96 25.99 -10.52
C GLN A 7 -20.78 26.42 -9.65
N PHE A 8 -20.64 25.85 -8.45
CA PHE A 8 -19.49 26.11 -7.59
C PHE A 8 -18.20 25.54 -8.20
N LEU A 9 -18.23 24.33 -8.76
CA LEU A 9 -17.08 23.74 -9.44
C LEU A 9 -16.71 24.51 -10.71
N ASP A 10 -17.67 24.91 -11.53
CA ASP A 10 -17.44 25.61 -12.79
C ASP A 10 -16.78 26.97 -12.56
N ARG A 11 -17.26 27.75 -11.58
CA ARG A 11 -16.61 29.02 -11.19
C ARG A 11 -15.16 28.86 -10.75
N ARG A 12 -14.78 27.71 -10.17
CA ARG A 12 -13.39 27.44 -9.77
C ARG A 12 -12.54 26.95 -10.94
N ARG A 13 -13.13 26.24 -11.89
CA ARG A 13 -12.46 25.82 -13.14
C ARG A 13 -12.09 27.03 -13.98
N ASP A 14 -12.98 28.01 -14.10
CA ASP A 14 -12.74 29.27 -14.82
C ASP A 14 -11.59 30.12 -14.25
N GLN A 15 -11.28 29.94 -12.96
CA GLN A 15 -10.19 30.67 -12.30
C GLN A 15 -8.83 29.97 -12.43
N ARG A 16 -8.79 28.73 -12.89
CA ARG A 16 -7.55 27.98 -13.05
C ARG A 16 -6.98 28.20 -14.46
N PRO A 17 -5.66 28.31 -14.60
CA PRO A 17 -5.03 28.42 -15.89
C PRO A 17 -5.42 27.25 -16.82
N PRO A 18 -5.74 27.51 -18.11
CA PRO A 18 -6.23 26.49 -19.03
C PRO A 18 -5.23 25.36 -19.28
N GLU A 19 -3.93 25.62 -19.13
CA GLU A 19 -2.87 24.63 -19.22
C GLU A 19 -2.99 23.50 -18.18
N GLU A 20 -3.62 23.75 -17.02
CA GLU A 20 -3.85 22.73 -15.99
C GLU A 20 -4.96 21.73 -16.37
N TYR A 21 -5.75 22.03 -17.41
CA TYR A 21 -6.80 21.16 -17.96
C TYR A 21 -6.44 20.56 -19.32
N ARG A 22 -5.17 20.64 -19.74
CA ARG A 22 -4.69 19.96 -20.93
C ARG A 22 -5.04 18.47 -20.86
N GLU A 23 -5.58 17.94 -21.96
CA GLU A 23 -5.75 16.49 -22.08
C GLU A 23 -4.37 15.81 -22.10
N PRO A 24 -4.13 14.81 -21.23
CA PRO A 24 -2.89 14.07 -21.24
C PRO A 24 -2.73 13.34 -22.58
N THR A 25 -1.50 13.29 -23.09
CA THR A 25 -1.18 12.54 -24.29
C THR A 25 -1.30 11.03 -24.05
N PRO A 26 -1.48 10.23 -25.11
CA PRO A 26 -1.46 8.76 -24.98
C PRO A 26 -0.17 8.23 -24.35
N ALA A 27 0.98 8.87 -24.60
CA ALA A 27 2.27 8.50 -24.01
C ALA A 27 2.31 8.77 -22.50
N GLU A 28 1.84 9.95 -22.06
CA GLU A 28 1.70 10.28 -20.64
C GLU A 28 0.73 9.33 -19.94
N TRP A 29 -0.36 8.93 -20.63
CA TRP A 29 -1.29 7.91 -20.14
C TRP A 29 -0.65 6.53 -20.00
N SER A 30 0.08 6.06 -21.01
CA SER A 30 0.79 4.78 -20.96
C SER A 30 1.86 4.75 -19.86
N GLU A 31 2.63 5.82 -19.70
CA GLU A 31 3.60 5.96 -18.61
C GLU A 31 2.91 5.90 -17.24
N PHE A 32 1.80 6.62 -17.07
CA PHE A 32 1.00 6.59 -15.86
C PHE A 32 0.46 5.20 -15.53
N GLU A 33 -0.14 4.50 -16.50
CA GLU A 33 -0.70 3.15 -16.34
C GLU A 33 0.38 2.12 -16.00
N GLU A 34 1.52 2.18 -16.68
CA GLU A 34 2.66 1.32 -16.38
C GLU A 34 3.16 1.49 -14.94
N HIS A 35 2.96 2.64 -14.31
CA HIS A 35 3.41 2.91 -12.96
C HIS A 35 2.39 2.56 -11.87
N PHE A 36 1.09 2.63 -12.15
CA PHE A 36 0.03 2.32 -11.19
C PHE A 36 -0.05 0.81 -10.86
N ASP A 37 0.19 -0.06 -11.83
CA ASP A 37 0.04 -1.51 -11.65
C ASP A 37 1.28 -2.22 -11.08
N LYS A 38 2.45 -1.57 -11.05
CA LYS A 38 3.73 -2.29 -10.95
C LYS A 38 4.40 -2.35 -9.57
N ARG A 39 3.79 -1.88 -8.48
CA ARG A 39 4.45 -1.98 -7.15
C ARG A 39 4.10 -3.23 -6.38
N LYS A 40 4.30 -4.39 -7.02
CA LYS A 40 4.31 -5.68 -6.32
C LYS A 40 5.61 -5.80 -5.53
N VAL A 41 5.47 -6.06 -4.25
CA VAL A 41 6.58 -6.39 -3.34
C VAL A 41 6.41 -7.83 -2.87
N GLU A 42 7.42 -8.41 -2.22
CA GLU A 42 7.46 -9.85 -1.87
C GLU A 42 6.13 -10.38 -1.29
N VAL A 43 5.54 -9.66 -0.33
CA VAL A 43 4.36 -10.12 0.41
C VAL A 43 3.05 -9.41 0.03
N GLY A 44 3.05 -8.54 -0.97
CA GLY A 44 1.87 -7.72 -1.28
C GLY A 44 2.09 -6.62 -2.31
N SER A 45 1.36 -5.52 -2.15
CA SER A 45 1.46 -4.34 -3.01
C SER A 45 1.73 -3.09 -2.18
N CYS A 46 2.58 -2.19 -2.70
CA CYS A 46 2.89 -0.92 -2.07
C CYS A 46 2.04 0.21 -2.65
N GLY A 47 1.15 0.79 -1.84
CA GLY A 47 0.27 1.89 -2.25
C GLY A 47 0.93 3.29 -2.21
N ARG A 48 2.26 3.37 -2.15
CA ARG A 48 2.95 4.67 -2.10
C ARG A 48 2.84 5.39 -3.45
N PRO A 49 2.53 6.71 -3.46
CA PRO A 49 2.49 7.48 -4.70
C PRO A 49 3.81 7.41 -5.48
N TYR A 50 3.71 7.56 -6.80
CA TYR A 50 4.86 7.67 -7.69
C TYR A 50 5.78 8.82 -7.25
N GLY A 51 7.09 8.66 -7.47
CA GLY A 51 8.10 9.69 -7.15
C GLY A 51 8.34 10.01 -5.67
N THR A 52 7.61 9.40 -4.72
CA THR A 52 7.85 9.65 -3.29
C THR A 52 9.02 8.79 -2.75
N PRO A 53 9.78 9.23 -1.73
CA PRO A 53 10.76 8.40 -1.01
C PRO A 53 10.11 7.57 0.12
N CYS A 54 10.66 6.38 0.42
CA CYS A 54 10.25 5.56 1.58
C CYS A 54 11.26 5.76 2.71
N ALA A 55 10.79 6.06 3.92
CA ALA A 55 11.66 5.98 5.10
C ALA A 55 12.14 4.55 5.40
N HIS A 56 11.52 3.54 4.80
CA HIS A 56 11.79 2.14 5.10
C HIS A 56 12.65 1.45 4.04
N GLU A 57 13.05 2.15 2.97
CA GLU A 57 13.92 1.74 1.84
C GLU A 57 13.69 0.33 1.26
N HIS A 58 13.87 -0.74 2.06
CA HIS A 58 13.62 -2.15 1.73
C HIS A 58 12.79 -2.94 2.77
N ALA A 59 12.53 -2.40 3.97
CA ALA A 59 11.74 -3.02 5.03
C ALA A 59 10.22 -2.83 4.83
N CYS A 60 9.70 -3.31 3.69
CA CYS A 60 8.30 -3.12 3.29
C CYS A 60 7.29 -3.57 4.36
N ILE A 61 7.63 -4.58 5.17
CA ILE A 61 6.76 -5.10 6.24
C ILE A 61 6.45 -4.04 7.32
N ARG A 62 7.35 -3.09 7.56
CA ARG A 62 7.16 -1.97 8.49
C ARG A 62 6.33 -0.83 7.88
N CYS A 63 6.14 -0.83 6.57
CA CYS A 63 5.49 0.27 5.87
C CYS A 63 3.96 0.25 6.09
N PRO A 64 3.34 1.35 6.53
CA PRO A 64 1.88 1.42 6.65
C PRO A 64 1.18 1.27 5.30
N MET A 65 1.83 1.74 4.22
CA MET A 65 1.32 1.70 2.83
C MET A 65 1.43 0.31 2.17
N LEU A 66 1.94 -0.70 2.88
CA LEU A 66 1.90 -2.08 2.41
C LEU A 66 0.49 -2.66 2.58
N THR A 67 -0.12 -3.01 1.45
CA THR A 67 -1.33 -3.81 1.38
C THR A 67 -0.94 -5.28 1.23
N MET A 68 -1.31 -6.08 2.22
CA MET A 68 -0.96 -7.51 2.26
C MET A 68 -1.74 -8.30 1.21
N ASN A 69 -1.05 -9.19 0.49
CA ASN A 69 -1.71 -10.22 -0.29
C ASN A 69 -2.09 -11.39 0.64
N PRO A 70 -3.37 -11.76 0.79
CA PRO A 70 -3.78 -12.86 1.66
C PRO A 70 -3.11 -14.20 1.34
N LYS A 71 -2.73 -14.44 0.08
CA LYS A 71 -2.01 -15.66 -0.34
C LYS A 71 -0.60 -15.74 0.25
N MET A 72 -0.05 -14.64 0.77
CA MET A 72 1.29 -14.56 1.36
C MET A 72 1.28 -14.74 2.89
N LEU A 73 0.14 -15.09 3.50
CA LEU A 73 0.06 -15.42 4.93
C LEU A 73 1.07 -16.52 5.37
N PRO A 74 1.28 -17.62 4.61
CA PRO A 74 2.31 -18.60 4.94
C PRO A 74 3.73 -18.03 4.88
N ARG A 75 3.99 -17.10 3.95
CA ARG A 75 5.30 -16.44 3.88
C ARG A 75 5.58 -15.58 5.11
N LEU A 76 4.54 -14.98 5.72
CA LEU A 76 4.71 -14.27 6.98
C LEU A 76 5.02 -15.21 8.16
N ASP A 77 4.54 -16.45 8.14
CA ASP A 77 4.94 -17.46 9.13
C ASP A 77 6.44 -17.74 9.07
N GLU A 78 6.94 -17.99 7.87
CA GLU A 78 8.36 -18.27 7.62
C GLU A 78 9.23 -17.10 8.09
N LEU A 79 8.89 -15.88 7.66
CA LEU A 79 9.62 -14.67 8.06
C LEU A 79 9.60 -14.44 9.57
N GLU A 80 8.50 -14.77 10.26
CA GLU A 80 8.43 -14.67 11.71
C GLU A 80 9.37 -15.68 12.38
N ALA A 81 9.38 -16.93 11.92
CA ALA A 81 10.27 -17.96 12.44
C ALA A 81 11.74 -17.62 12.20
N ASP A 82 12.07 -17.15 10.99
CA ASP A 82 13.42 -16.74 10.59
C ASP A 82 13.95 -15.57 11.43
N LEU A 83 13.07 -14.69 11.94
CA LEU A 83 13.46 -13.55 12.78
C LEU A 83 13.65 -13.92 14.26
N VAL A 84 13.03 -14.99 14.75
CA VAL A 84 13.13 -15.41 16.16
C VAL A 84 14.54 -15.90 16.49
N GLN A 85 15.20 -16.63 15.58
CA GLN A 85 16.54 -17.15 15.81
C GLN A 85 17.61 -16.03 15.93
N PRO A 86 17.71 -15.05 15.00
CA PRO A 86 18.58 -13.90 15.14
C PRO A 86 18.30 -13.08 16.40
N ARG A 87 17.03 -12.96 16.81
CA ARG A 87 16.66 -12.26 18.04
C ARG A 87 17.27 -12.92 19.27
N THR A 88 17.18 -14.25 19.38
CA THR A 88 17.77 -15.00 20.49
C THR A 88 19.28 -14.82 20.51
N HIS A 89 19.94 -14.93 19.35
CA HIS A 89 21.38 -14.71 19.25
C HIS A 89 21.79 -13.28 19.68
N ALA A 90 21.03 -12.26 19.27
CA ALA A 90 21.26 -10.88 19.68
C ALA A 90 21.09 -10.71 21.20
N ALA A 91 20.12 -11.41 21.81
CA ALA A 91 19.93 -11.42 23.26
C ALA A 91 21.12 -12.05 24.01
N ASP A 92 21.61 -13.20 23.54
CA ASP A 92 22.76 -13.89 24.14
C ASP A 92 24.03 -13.04 24.11
N ASN A 93 24.18 -12.21 23.07
CA ASN A 93 25.32 -11.30 22.90
C ASN A 93 25.08 -9.89 23.49
N GLY A 94 23.91 -9.62 24.06
CA GLY A 94 23.57 -8.31 24.64
C GLY A 94 23.43 -7.17 23.63
N TRP A 95 23.17 -7.47 22.35
CA TRP A 95 23.04 -6.50 21.26
C TRP A 95 21.68 -5.80 21.27
N LYS A 96 21.50 -4.84 22.19
CA LYS A 96 20.22 -4.17 22.43
C LYS A 96 19.61 -3.51 21.17
N GLY A 97 20.42 -2.85 20.35
CA GLY A 97 19.93 -2.20 19.12
C GLY A 97 19.38 -3.20 18.09
N GLU A 98 20.01 -4.36 17.95
CA GLU A 98 19.52 -5.43 17.06
C GLU A 98 18.21 -6.03 17.58
N ILE A 99 18.12 -6.25 18.89
CA ILE A 99 16.89 -6.74 19.53
C ILE A 99 15.74 -5.75 19.27
N GLU A 100 15.96 -4.45 19.47
CA GLU A 100 14.96 -3.41 19.23
C GLU A 100 14.51 -3.38 17.76
N GLY A 101 15.46 -3.47 16.82
CA GLY A 101 15.15 -3.53 15.39
C GLY A 101 14.33 -4.75 15.00
N ILE A 102 14.66 -5.92 15.53
CA ILE A 102 13.94 -7.16 15.26
C ILE A 102 12.54 -7.14 15.89
N ASP A 103 12.42 -6.68 17.14
CA ASP A 103 11.14 -6.59 17.85
C ASP A 103 10.17 -5.61 17.14
N LEU A 104 10.70 -4.51 16.61
CA LEU A 104 9.92 -3.59 15.78
C LEU A 104 9.39 -4.30 14.53
N THR A 105 10.24 -5.04 13.81
CA THR A 105 9.82 -5.80 12.63
C THR A 105 8.75 -6.84 12.97
N LEU A 106 8.95 -7.62 14.04
CA LEU A 106 8.01 -8.64 14.49
C LEU A 106 6.64 -8.04 14.83
N THR A 107 6.62 -6.86 15.47
CA THR A 107 5.39 -6.14 15.81
C THR A 107 4.57 -5.82 14.56
N PHE A 108 5.21 -5.22 13.55
CA PHE A 108 4.54 -4.89 12.29
C PHE A 108 4.08 -6.13 11.53
N LEU A 109 4.93 -7.17 11.46
CA LEU A 109 4.61 -8.44 10.82
C LEU A 109 3.35 -9.07 11.42
N ARG A 110 3.32 -9.23 12.75
CA ARG A 110 2.19 -9.83 13.48
C ARG A 110 0.90 -9.03 13.33
N SER A 111 1.01 -7.70 13.34
CA SER A 111 -0.12 -6.79 13.13
C SER A 111 -0.72 -6.97 11.73
N LYS A 112 0.12 -6.90 10.69
CA LYS A 112 -0.28 -7.09 9.28
C LYS A 112 -0.90 -8.47 9.06
N ARG A 113 -0.32 -9.51 9.65
CA ARG A 113 -0.84 -10.88 9.62
C ARG A 113 -2.23 -10.99 10.24
N THR A 114 -2.40 -10.43 11.44
CA THR A 114 -3.69 -10.42 12.14
C THR A 114 -4.74 -9.65 11.34
N GLN A 115 -4.39 -8.49 10.80
CA GLN A 115 -5.28 -7.69 9.95
C GLN A 115 -5.71 -8.46 8.69
N THR A 116 -4.77 -9.13 8.03
CA THR A 116 -5.02 -9.91 6.81
C THR A 116 -5.87 -11.15 7.07
N ARG A 117 -5.75 -11.78 8.24
CA ARG A 117 -6.63 -12.88 8.66
C ARG A 117 -8.06 -12.40 8.95
N ARG A 118 -8.19 -11.19 9.49
CA ARG A 118 -9.49 -10.59 9.86
C ARG A 118 -10.23 -9.98 8.69
N SER A 119 -9.58 -9.72 7.55
CA SER A 119 -10.26 -9.13 6.39
C SER A 119 -11.29 -10.12 5.84
N VAL A 120 -12.56 -9.84 6.12
CA VAL A 120 -13.71 -10.57 5.58
C VAL A 120 -13.95 -10.08 4.15
N SER A 121 -14.15 -11.01 3.22
CA SER A 121 -14.68 -10.66 1.90
C SER A 121 -16.09 -10.08 2.08
N LEU A 122 -16.25 -8.77 1.91
CA LEU A 122 -17.55 -8.10 2.04
C LEU A 122 -18.47 -8.32 0.84
N GLY A 123 -18.01 -9.06 -0.19
CA GLY A 123 -18.69 -9.17 -1.47
C GLY A 123 -18.67 -7.84 -2.23
N MET A 124 -18.36 -7.86 -3.53
CA MET A 124 -18.71 -6.72 -4.37
C MET A 124 -20.20 -6.83 -4.70
N PRO A 125 -21.02 -5.79 -4.50
CA PRO A 125 -22.38 -5.80 -5.01
C PRO A 125 -22.30 -5.95 -6.54
N ALA A 126 -22.88 -7.03 -7.07
CA ALA A 126 -23.01 -7.20 -8.51
C ALA A 126 -23.85 -6.04 -9.05
N LEU A 127 -23.28 -5.23 -9.94
CA LEU A 127 -24.06 -4.26 -10.68
C LEU A 127 -25.09 -5.05 -11.51
N PRO A 128 -26.39 -4.73 -11.42
CA PRO A 128 -27.38 -5.34 -12.30
C PRO A 128 -26.98 -5.05 -13.74
N GLY A 129 -26.89 -6.10 -14.56
CA GLY A 129 -26.59 -5.98 -15.97
C GLY A 129 -27.61 -5.07 -16.67
N PRO A 130 -27.22 -4.43 -17.79
CA PRO A 130 -28.11 -3.51 -18.50
C PRO A 130 -29.38 -4.25 -18.94
N SER A 131 -30.54 -3.68 -18.60
CA SER A 131 -31.83 -4.15 -19.09
C SER A 131 -31.88 -3.97 -20.62
N ALA A 132 -32.25 -5.04 -21.31
CA ALA A 132 -32.47 -5.05 -22.76
C ALA A 132 -33.71 -4.23 -23.15
#